data_AF-A0A849D5Z2-F1
#
_entry.id   AF-A0A849D5Z2-F1
#
_cell.length_a   1.000
_cell.length_b   1.000
_cell.length_c   1.000
_cell.angle_alpha   90.00
_cell.angle_beta   90.00
_cell.angle_gamma   90.00
#
_symmetry.space_group_name_H-M   'P 1'
#
loop_
_entity.id
_entity.type
_entity.pdbx_description
1 polymer ?
#
loop_
_entity_poly.entity_id
_entity_poly.type
_entity_poly.pdbx_seq_one_letter_code
_entity_poly.pdbx_strand_id
1 'polypeptide(L)'
;MKKLVYIVIALLTGINQNGLAQQTPAPAQTQTISITGATAHVGDGTIVENCTLVFEEGKITAMGADVTPQGKVINASGKHLYPGFIAPGKSLGLIEVNAVRASNDQDEIGSLIPHVRSLIAYNAESKVVESMRPNGVLLGQVTPQGGRISGTSSIVQFDAWNWEDAAVKVDDGIHLNWPSTFRRGRWWLREPRGYQPNKDYKEQVDEVLSFLKNARVYGDGKAQSVNPAFEASQGLFDGSKTLYVYAQDEKQIVDAITALKEADINKIVLVGGYHAHRITGFLKTNNIPVLVNFTHSLPEFDDDDYDMTYKLPKLLVDGGLLVGLQNAEASNFQTRNLPFYAGQV
;
A
#
# COMPACT_ATOMS: atom_id res chain seq x y z
N MET A 1 12.46 -62.73 3.54
CA MET A 1 11.06 -62.25 3.50
C MET A 1 10.72 -61.23 4.59
N LYS A 2 10.97 -61.49 5.89
CA LYS A 2 10.64 -60.54 6.98
C LYS A 2 11.26 -59.14 6.81
N LYS A 3 12.52 -59.03 6.35
CA LYS A 3 13.17 -57.73 6.06
C LYS A 3 12.53 -56.94 4.90
N LEU A 4 12.01 -57.63 3.89
CA LEU A 4 11.31 -57.01 2.76
C LEU A 4 9.95 -56.45 3.19
N VAL A 5 9.26 -57.15 4.10
CA VAL A 5 7.99 -56.68 4.68
C VAL A 5 8.20 -55.40 5.49
N TYR A 6 9.27 -55.30 6.28
CA TYR A 6 9.56 -54.05 7.03
C TYR A 6 9.93 -52.88 6.12
N ILE A 7 10.63 -53.11 5.00
CA ILE A 7 10.94 -52.07 4.01
C ILE A 7 9.67 -51.58 3.31
N VAL A 8 8.78 -52.49 2.93
CA VAL A 8 7.50 -52.15 2.28
C VAL A 8 6.58 -51.40 3.24
N ILE A 9 6.52 -51.79 4.53
CA ILE A 9 5.76 -51.06 5.55
C ILE A 9 6.34 -49.66 5.78
N ALA A 10 7.67 -49.51 5.87
CA ALA A 10 8.32 -48.20 6.02
C ALA A 10 8.06 -47.27 4.82
N LEU A 11 8.07 -47.80 3.59
CA LEU A 11 7.71 -47.07 2.37
C LEU A 11 6.23 -46.67 2.36
N LEU A 12 5.32 -47.55 2.76
CA LEU A 12 3.87 -47.26 2.82
C LEU A 12 3.51 -46.23 3.91
N THR A 13 4.24 -46.20 5.04
CA THR A 13 4.08 -45.18 6.07
C THR A 13 4.69 -43.83 5.68
N GLY A 14 5.67 -43.80 4.77
CA GLY A 14 6.28 -42.57 4.26
C GLY A 14 5.44 -41.81 3.23
N ILE A 15 4.55 -42.49 2.51
CA ILE A 15 3.71 -41.90 1.44
C ILE A 15 2.47 -41.19 2.00
N ASN A 16 2.10 -41.41 3.26
CA ASN A 16 0.96 -40.77 3.93
C ASN A 16 1.30 -39.48 4.67
N GLN A 17 2.43 -38.84 4.35
CA GLN A 17 2.60 -37.44 4.74
C GLN A 17 1.88 -36.58 3.72
N ASN A 18 0.66 -36.17 4.06
CA ASN A 18 -0.05 -35.09 3.37
C ASN A 18 0.88 -33.87 3.36
N GLY A 19 1.58 -33.67 2.25
CA GLY A 19 2.35 -32.47 2.00
C GLY A 19 1.39 -31.31 1.79
N LEU A 20 0.87 -30.73 2.88
CA LEU A 20 0.31 -29.38 2.87
C LEU A 20 1.47 -28.39 2.80
N ALA A 21 2.23 -28.44 1.70
CA ALA A 21 3.34 -27.53 1.47
C ALA A 21 2.86 -26.23 0.80
N GLN A 22 1.71 -26.27 0.13
CA GLN A 22 1.24 -25.17 -0.69
C GLN A 22 0.02 -24.47 -0.08
N GLN A 23 0.09 -23.14 -0.10
CA GLN A 23 -0.97 -22.27 0.40
C GLN A 23 -2.10 -22.28 -0.63
N THR A 24 -3.18 -22.95 -0.30
CA THR A 24 -4.40 -22.93 -1.11
C THR A 24 -5.33 -21.85 -0.58
N PRO A 25 -5.83 -20.95 -1.44
CA PRO A 25 -6.88 -19.99 -1.08
C PRO A 25 -8.11 -20.67 -0.49
N ALA A 26 -8.94 -19.90 0.21
CA ALA A 26 -10.20 -20.42 0.73
C ALA A 26 -11.09 -20.97 -0.42
N PRO A 27 -11.77 -22.11 -0.22
CA PRO A 27 -12.70 -22.62 -1.22
C PRO A 27 -13.86 -21.64 -1.42
N ALA A 28 -14.42 -21.62 -2.63
CA ALA A 28 -15.58 -20.79 -2.94
C ALA A 28 -16.74 -21.06 -1.96
N GLN A 29 -17.44 -19.99 -1.58
CA GLN A 29 -18.59 -20.08 -0.68
C GLN A 29 -19.74 -20.86 -1.35
N THR A 30 -20.25 -21.89 -0.67
CA THR A 30 -21.33 -22.75 -1.19
C THR A 30 -22.72 -22.47 -0.61
N GLN A 31 -22.79 -21.69 0.47
CA GLN A 31 -24.03 -21.35 1.17
C GLN A 31 -23.87 -20.03 1.93
N THR A 32 -24.97 -19.34 2.20
CA THR A 32 -25.01 -18.16 3.07
C THR A 32 -24.43 -18.47 4.45
N ILE A 33 -23.69 -17.52 5.02
CA ILE A 33 -23.10 -17.64 6.36
C ILE A 33 -23.54 -16.43 7.19
N SER A 34 -23.85 -16.68 8.46
CA SER A 34 -24.14 -15.64 9.45
C SER A 34 -23.19 -15.72 10.63
N ILE A 35 -22.61 -14.60 11.04
CA ILE A 35 -21.80 -14.45 12.24
C ILE A 35 -22.64 -13.69 13.27
N THR A 36 -22.87 -14.28 14.45
CA THR A 36 -23.84 -13.78 15.44
C THR A 36 -23.19 -13.47 16.78
N GLY A 37 -23.69 -12.45 17.49
CA GLY A 37 -23.26 -12.10 18.85
C GLY A 37 -21.91 -11.36 18.94
N ALA A 38 -21.32 -10.97 17.81
CA ALA A 38 -20.07 -10.21 17.79
C ALA A 38 -20.31 -8.72 18.11
N THR A 39 -19.31 -8.06 18.68
CA THR A 39 -19.25 -6.58 18.65
C THR A 39 -18.62 -6.16 17.32
N ALA A 40 -19.41 -5.63 16.41
CA ALA A 40 -18.95 -5.23 15.09
C ALA A 40 -18.47 -3.78 15.08
N HIS A 41 -17.27 -3.57 14.56
CA HIS A 41 -16.70 -2.27 14.27
C HIS A 41 -16.87 -2.02 12.77
N VAL A 42 -17.59 -0.97 12.39
CA VAL A 42 -17.92 -0.72 10.96
C VAL A 42 -16.73 -0.12 10.20
N GLY A 43 -15.84 0.55 10.92
CA GLY A 43 -14.64 1.21 10.35
C GLY A 43 -14.78 2.72 10.19
N ASP A 44 -15.97 3.29 10.43
CA ASP A 44 -16.24 4.74 10.45
C ASP A 44 -16.39 5.31 11.87
N GLY A 45 -16.04 4.52 12.89
CA GLY A 45 -16.24 4.82 14.31
C GLY A 45 -17.54 4.25 14.88
N THR A 46 -18.45 3.72 14.05
CA THR A 46 -19.68 3.07 14.51
C THR A 46 -19.37 1.69 15.09
N ILE A 47 -19.92 1.43 16.28
CA ILE A 47 -19.84 0.14 16.97
C ILE A 47 -21.25 -0.41 17.13
N VAL A 48 -21.47 -1.67 16.72
CA VAL A 48 -22.73 -2.39 16.83
C VAL A 48 -22.54 -3.58 17.77
N GLU A 49 -23.13 -3.51 18.95
CA GLU A 49 -23.11 -4.59 19.94
C GLU A 49 -24.10 -5.71 19.55
N ASN A 50 -23.79 -6.96 19.95
CA ASN A 50 -24.58 -8.16 19.64
C ASN A 50 -24.99 -8.26 18.15
N CYS A 51 -24.08 -7.86 17.27
CA CYS A 51 -24.33 -7.81 15.84
C CYS A 51 -24.46 -9.21 15.24
N THR A 52 -25.42 -9.34 14.33
CA THR A 52 -25.48 -10.41 13.34
C THR A 52 -25.03 -9.84 11.99
N LEU A 53 -24.01 -10.45 11.38
CA LEU A 53 -23.56 -10.16 10.02
C LEU A 53 -23.88 -11.35 9.13
N VAL A 54 -24.57 -11.12 8.02
CA VAL A 54 -24.92 -12.12 7.00
C VAL A 54 -24.15 -11.80 5.73
N PHE A 55 -23.52 -12.82 5.14
CA PHE A 55 -22.82 -12.69 3.88
C PHE A 55 -23.04 -13.89 2.96
N GLU A 56 -23.08 -13.60 1.67
CA GLU A 56 -23.32 -14.53 0.58
C GLU A 56 -22.46 -14.14 -0.62
N GLU A 57 -21.89 -15.13 -1.31
CA GLU A 57 -20.94 -14.93 -2.41
C GLU A 57 -19.80 -13.94 -2.08
N GLY A 58 -19.29 -14.00 -0.86
CA GLY A 58 -18.21 -13.12 -0.38
C GLY A 58 -18.62 -11.67 -0.11
N LYS A 59 -19.93 -11.34 -0.19
CA LYS A 59 -20.45 -9.98 0.04
C LYS A 59 -21.36 -9.94 1.25
N ILE A 60 -21.25 -8.87 2.03
CA ILE A 60 -22.13 -8.60 3.16
C ILE A 60 -23.52 -8.24 2.62
N THR A 61 -24.55 -8.97 3.02
CA THR A 61 -25.95 -8.74 2.60
C THR A 61 -26.80 -8.09 3.69
N ALA A 62 -26.46 -8.31 4.97
CA ALA A 62 -27.10 -7.64 6.09
C ALA A 62 -26.16 -7.56 7.31
N MET A 63 -26.29 -6.51 8.12
CA MET A 63 -25.54 -6.35 9.36
C MET A 63 -26.35 -5.52 10.37
N GLY A 64 -26.46 -5.99 11.60
CA GLY A 64 -27.16 -5.27 12.67
C GLY A 64 -27.55 -6.17 13.84
N ALA A 65 -28.01 -5.56 14.94
CA ALA A 65 -28.47 -6.31 16.12
C ALA A 65 -29.76 -7.10 15.86
N ASP A 66 -30.69 -6.54 15.07
CA ASP A 66 -32.00 -7.14 14.76
C ASP A 66 -32.00 -8.00 13.48
N VAL A 67 -30.82 -8.30 12.93
CA VAL A 67 -30.71 -9.10 11.70
C VAL A 67 -30.90 -10.58 12.03
N THR A 68 -31.89 -11.20 11.38
CA THR A 68 -32.14 -12.65 11.50
C THR A 68 -31.01 -13.44 10.84
N PRO A 69 -30.36 -14.39 11.55
CA PRO A 69 -29.34 -15.25 10.98
C PRO A 69 -29.89 -16.15 9.87
N GLN A 70 -29.11 -16.33 8.80
CA GLN A 70 -29.41 -17.15 7.63
C GLN A 70 -28.28 -18.14 7.33
N GLY A 71 -28.63 -19.30 6.76
CA GLY A 71 -27.68 -20.33 6.35
C GLY A 71 -26.86 -20.89 7.51
N LYS A 72 -25.54 -21.03 7.30
CA LYS A 72 -24.63 -21.53 8.33
C LYS A 72 -24.37 -20.46 9.40
N VAL A 73 -24.75 -20.73 10.64
CA VAL A 73 -24.55 -19.80 11.76
C VAL A 73 -23.22 -20.09 12.47
N ILE A 74 -22.43 -19.03 12.68
CA ILE A 74 -21.21 -19.00 13.46
C ILE A 74 -21.49 -18.12 14.69
N ASN A 75 -21.32 -18.69 15.89
CA ASN A 75 -21.44 -17.93 17.13
C ASN A 75 -20.10 -17.26 17.46
N ALA A 76 -20.11 -15.93 17.51
CA ALA A 76 -18.99 -15.06 17.82
C ALA A 76 -19.26 -14.20 19.08
N SER A 77 -20.09 -14.70 19.99
CA SER A 77 -20.36 -14.06 21.28
C SER A 77 -19.08 -13.74 22.04
N GLY A 78 -18.95 -12.49 22.49
CA GLY A 78 -17.75 -12.01 23.19
C GLY A 78 -16.51 -11.85 22.27
N LYS A 79 -16.69 -11.92 20.94
CA LYS A 79 -15.65 -11.60 19.96
C LYS A 79 -15.93 -10.25 19.30
N HIS A 80 -14.90 -9.70 18.68
CA HIS A 80 -14.99 -8.48 17.90
C HIS A 80 -14.85 -8.78 16.41
N LEU A 81 -15.64 -8.10 15.60
CA LEU A 81 -15.60 -8.18 14.15
C LEU A 81 -15.08 -6.83 13.62
N TYR A 82 -14.06 -6.88 12.77
CA TYR A 82 -13.45 -5.70 12.15
C TYR A 82 -13.39 -5.89 10.63
N PRO A 83 -13.39 -4.79 9.85
CA PRO A 83 -13.03 -4.83 8.45
C PRO A 83 -11.57 -5.27 8.31
N GLY A 84 -11.23 -5.88 7.17
CA GLY A 84 -9.84 -6.15 6.85
C GLY A 84 -9.06 -4.85 6.67
N PHE A 85 -7.88 -4.77 7.28
CA PHE A 85 -6.97 -3.65 7.07
C PHE A 85 -6.35 -3.72 5.67
N ILE A 86 -6.08 -2.53 5.12
CA ILE A 86 -5.48 -2.36 3.79
C ILE A 86 -4.09 -1.78 3.99
N ALA A 87 -3.07 -2.39 3.40
CA ALA A 87 -1.69 -1.89 3.42
C ALA A 87 -1.37 -1.06 2.16
N PRO A 88 -1.44 0.28 2.21
CA PRO A 88 -1.12 1.13 1.06
C PRO A 88 0.40 1.27 0.84
N GLY A 89 0.81 1.56 -0.39
CA GLY A 89 2.16 2.01 -0.73
C GLY A 89 3.29 1.00 -0.46
N LYS A 90 3.05 -0.31 -0.60
CA LYS A 90 3.99 -1.35 -0.15
C LYS A 90 4.47 -2.33 -1.22
N SER A 91 5.75 -2.71 -1.19
CA SER A 91 6.34 -3.73 -2.06
C SER A 91 6.11 -5.16 -1.54
N LEU A 92 4.97 -5.42 -0.90
CA LEU A 92 4.60 -6.75 -0.43
C LEU A 92 4.46 -7.71 -1.62
N GLY A 93 5.07 -8.89 -1.52
CA GLY A 93 5.10 -9.88 -2.60
C GLY A 93 6.07 -9.57 -3.75
N LEU A 94 6.75 -8.42 -3.75
CA LEU A 94 7.87 -8.13 -4.68
C LEU A 94 9.23 -8.51 -4.10
N ILE A 95 9.28 -8.83 -2.80
CA ILE A 95 10.51 -9.21 -2.11
C ILE A 95 10.24 -10.41 -1.21
N GLU A 96 10.96 -11.50 -1.43
CA GLU A 96 10.98 -12.64 -0.51
C GLU A 96 12.09 -12.50 0.53
N VAL A 97 13.34 -12.37 0.05
CA VAL A 97 14.52 -12.30 0.91
C VAL A 97 15.34 -11.06 0.56
N ASN A 98 15.33 -10.06 1.43
CA ASN A 98 16.03 -8.78 1.21
C ASN A 98 17.52 -8.93 0.86
N ALA A 99 18.19 -9.93 1.44
CA ALA A 99 19.62 -10.17 1.24
C ALA A 99 19.95 -10.84 -0.11
N VAL A 100 18.95 -11.32 -0.86
CA VAL A 100 19.13 -12.03 -2.11
C VAL A 100 18.58 -11.16 -3.24
N ARG A 101 19.49 -10.58 -4.04
CA ARG A 101 19.13 -9.71 -5.18
C ARG A 101 18.13 -10.37 -6.14
N ALA A 102 18.25 -11.68 -6.36
CA ALA A 102 17.39 -12.42 -7.26
C ALA A 102 15.94 -12.61 -6.75
N SER A 103 15.65 -12.23 -5.50
CA SER A 103 14.30 -12.27 -4.93
C SER A 103 13.78 -10.87 -4.58
N ASN A 104 14.26 -9.85 -5.29
CA ASN A 104 13.92 -8.46 -5.04
C ASN A 104 13.57 -7.77 -6.36
N ASP A 105 12.26 -7.74 -6.65
CA ASP A 105 11.66 -7.19 -7.86
C ASP A 105 10.93 -5.87 -7.57
N GLN A 106 11.26 -5.19 -6.45
CA GLN A 106 10.59 -3.95 -6.08
C GLN A 106 11.02 -2.74 -6.93
N ASP A 107 12.20 -2.79 -7.56
CA ASP A 107 12.81 -1.66 -8.28
C ASP A 107 13.26 -2.12 -9.68
N GLU A 108 13.25 -1.21 -10.64
CA GLU A 108 13.60 -1.46 -12.05
C GLU A 108 14.49 -0.34 -12.60
N ILE A 109 15.29 -0.65 -13.61
CA ILE A 109 16.23 0.26 -14.24
C ILE A 109 15.47 1.41 -14.93
N GLY A 110 15.62 2.60 -14.39
CA GLY A 110 15.16 3.84 -15.00
C GLY A 110 14.79 4.89 -13.96
N SER A 111 14.66 6.13 -14.40
CA SER A 111 14.18 7.22 -13.53
C SER A 111 12.68 7.46 -13.71
N LEU A 112 12.19 7.45 -14.95
CA LEU A 112 10.80 7.80 -15.29
C LEU A 112 10.11 6.63 -15.97
N ILE A 113 9.62 5.67 -15.16
CA ILE A 113 9.15 4.36 -15.64
C ILE A 113 7.70 4.04 -15.26
N PRO A 114 6.71 4.92 -15.55
CA PRO A 114 5.30 4.67 -15.20
C PRO A 114 4.71 3.41 -15.85
N HIS A 115 5.30 2.94 -16.95
CA HIS A 115 4.88 1.74 -17.68
C HIS A 115 5.27 0.43 -16.99
N VAL A 116 6.17 0.47 -16.00
CA VAL A 116 6.52 -0.69 -15.19
C VAL A 116 5.38 -0.99 -14.24
N ARG A 117 4.87 -2.22 -14.30
CA ARG A 117 3.71 -2.66 -13.53
C ARG A 117 4.15 -3.65 -12.48
N SER A 118 4.00 -3.31 -11.21
CA SER A 118 4.37 -4.19 -10.10
C SER A 118 3.52 -5.47 -10.05
N LEU A 119 2.28 -5.41 -10.54
CA LEU A 119 1.33 -6.52 -10.46
C LEU A 119 1.87 -7.82 -11.08
N ILE A 120 2.59 -7.72 -12.20
CA ILE A 120 3.10 -8.90 -12.93
C ILE A 120 4.23 -9.58 -12.14
N ALA A 121 4.95 -8.82 -11.31
CA ALA A 121 6.02 -9.33 -10.45
C ALA A 121 5.51 -9.77 -9.06
N TYR A 122 4.20 -9.65 -8.79
CA TYR A 122 3.65 -9.99 -7.48
C TYR A 122 3.65 -11.51 -7.24
N ASN A 123 4.38 -11.94 -6.23
CA ASN A 123 4.34 -13.32 -5.75
C ASN A 123 3.22 -13.52 -4.72
N ALA A 124 2.11 -14.13 -5.14
CA ALA A 124 0.97 -14.45 -4.28
C ALA A 124 1.32 -15.49 -3.17
N GLU A 125 2.34 -16.32 -3.39
CA GLU A 125 2.79 -17.35 -2.43
C GLU A 125 3.84 -16.83 -1.43
N SER A 126 4.08 -15.52 -1.40
CA SER A 126 5.06 -14.90 -0.53
C SER A 126 4.81 -15.22 0.94
N LYS A 127 5.84 -15.69 1.65
CA LYS A 127 5.73 -15.91 3.11
C LYS A 127 5.59 -14.60 3.88
N VAL A 128 6.06 -13.49 3.30
CA VAL A 128 5.89 -12.16 3.88
C VAL A 128 4.43 -11.74 3.86
N VAL A 129 3.74 -11.95 2.73
CA VAL A 129 2.31 -11.64 2.58
C VAL A 129 1.45 -12.46 3.55
N GLU A 130 1.72 -13.76 3.68
CA GLU A 130 0.96 -14.60 4.62
C GLU A 130 1.07 -14.11 6.07
N SER A 131 2.24 -13.61 6.47
CA SER A 131 2.43 -13.11 7.83
C SER A 131 1.59 -11.86 8.17
N MET A 132 0.95 -11.24 7.17
CA MET A 132 0.05 -10.10 7.32
C MET A 132 -1.36 -10.51 7.77
N ARG A 133 -1.86 -11.65 7.26
CA ARG A 133 -3.26 -12.11 7.46
C ARG A 133 -3.64 -12.38 8.92
N PRO A 134 -2.78 -13.00 9.77
CA PRO A 134 -3.10 -13.22 11.18
C PRO A 134 -3.37 -11.92 11.96
N ASN A 135 -2.82 -10.80 11.51
CA ASN A 135 -3.06 -9.48 12.10
C ASN A 135 -4.20 -8.71 11.40
N GLY A 136 -4.97 -9.36 10.52
CA GLY A 136 -6.15 -8.78 9.88
C GLY A 136 -5.86 -7.85 8.70
N VAL A 137 -4.63 -7.81 8.19
CA VAL A 137 -4.31 -7.10 6.94
C VAL A 137 -4.61 -8.05 5.78
N LEU A 138 -5.61 -7.72 4.97
CA LEU A 138 -6.17 -8.63 3.95
C LEU A 138 -5.95 -8.14 2.51
N LEU A 139 -5.77 -6.84 2.34
CA LEU A 139 -5.49 -6.20 1.05
C LEU A 139 -4.19 -5.40 1.12
N GLY A 140 -3.54 -5.25 -0.02
CA GLY A 140 -2.36 -4.40 -0.14
C GLY A 140 -2.29 -3.71 -1.50
N GLN A 141 -1.72 -2.51 -1.53
CA GLN A 141 -1.34 -1.84 -2.76
C GLN A 141 0.12 -2.20 -3.07
N VAL A 142 0.31 -3.12 -4.01
CA VAL A 142 1.63 -3.60 -4.43
C VAL A 142 2.32 -2.51 -5.21
N THR A 143 3.32 -1.89 -4.60
CA THR A 143 3.89 -0.63 -5.07
C THR A 143 5.34 -0.83 -5.49
N PRO A 144 5.71 -0.50 -6.74
CA PRO A 144 7.11 -0.45 -7.14
C PRO A 144 7.81 0.72 -6.44
N GLN A 145 9.10 0.56 -6.22
CA GLN A 145 9.99 1.48 -5.52
C GLN A 145 11.11 1.92 -6.47
N GLY A 146 11.92 2.88 -6.02
CA GLY A 146 13.04 3.39 -6.80
C GLY A 146 12.63 4.39 -7.87
N GLY A 147 13.61 4.90 -8.62
CA GLY A 147 13.40 5.94 -9.62
C GLY A 147 12.74 7.23 -9.11
N ARG A 148 12.41 8.12 -10.06
CA ARG A 148 11.63 9.33 -9.84
C ARG A 148 10.14 9.06 -10.00
N ILE A 149 9.76 8.41 -11.10
CA ILE A 149 8.45 7.79 -11.28
C ILE A 149 8.68 6.28 -11.24
N SER A 150 8.33 5.64 -10.11
CA SER A 150 8.69 4.26 -9.80
C SER A 150 7.92 3.22 -10.61
N GLY A 151 6.76 3.60 -11.14
CA GLY A 151 5.88 2.70 -11.88
C GLY A 151 4.45 2.76 -11.40
N THR A 152 3.67 1.80 -11.89
CA THR A 152 2.25 1.62 -11.63
C THR A 152 2.01 0.51 -10.61
N SER A 153 1.18 0.81 -9.62
CA SER A 153 0.74 -0.13 -8.58
C SER A 153 -0.67 -0.66 -8.83
N SER A 154 -0.96 -1.79 -8.20
CA SER A 154 -2.28 -2.43 -8.21
C SER A 154 -2.69 -2.84 -6.81
N ILE A 155 -3.99 -2.93 -6.56
CA ILE A 155 -4.56 -3.40 -5.30
C ILE A 155 -4.79 -4.90 -5.42
N VAL A 156 -4.25 -5.66 -4.48
CA VAL A 156 -4.35 -7.11 -4.43
C VAL A 156 -4.93 -7.58 -3.10
N GLN A 157 -5.58 -8.74 -3.13
CA GLN A 157 -5.91 -9.54 -1.96
C GLN A 157 -4.82 -10.55 -1.64
N PHE A 158 -4.69 -10.88 -0.37
CA PHE A 158 -3.66 -11.79 0.12
C PHE A 158 -4.10 -13.26 0.19
N ASP A 159 -5.35 -13.56 -0.14
CA ASP A 159 -5.85 -14.94 -0.28
C ASP A 159 -6.02 -15.30 -1.75
N ALA A 160 -4.91 -15.61 -2.43
CA ALA A 160 -4.90 -15.89 -3.87
C ALA A 160 -3.76 -16.86 -4.24
N TRP A 161 -3.92 -17.52 -5.40
CA TRP A 161 -2.94 -18.49 -5.91
C TRP A 161 -1.95 -17.87 -6.91
N ASN A 162 -2.45 -17.00 -7.78
CA ASN A 162 -1.67 -16.26 -8.76
C ASN A 162 -1.98 -14.75 -8.64
N TRP A 163 -1.23 -13.92 -9.36
CA TRP A 163 -1.40 -12.47 -9.29
C TRP A 163 -2.70 -12.02 -9.99
N GLU A 164 -3.22 -12.77 -10.96
CA GLU A 164 -4.47 -12.49 -11.64
C GLU A 164 -5.67 -12.59 -10.68
N ASP A 165 -5.74 -13.67 -9.90
CA ASP A 165 -6.75 -13.93 -8.88
C ASP A 165 -6.59 -13.00 -7.67
N ALA A 166 -5.36 -12.57 -7.40
CA ALA A 166 -5.07 -11.61 -6.34
C ALA A 166 -5.58 -10.21 -6.71
N ALA A 167 -5.66 -9.86 -8.00
CA ALA A 167 -5.95 -8.50 -8.42
C ALA A 167 -7.40 -8.08 -8.10
N VAL A 168 -7.55 -7.13 -7.18
CA VAL A 168 -8.83 -6.47 -6.88
C VAL A 168 -9.02 -5.24 -7.75
N LYS A 169 -7.95 -4.47 -7.98
CA LYS A 169 -7.95 -3.32 -8.89
C LYS A 169 -6.60 -3.19 -9.60
N VAL A 170 -6.63 -3.35 -10.90
CA VAL A 170 -5.46 -3.32 -11.77
C VAL A 170 -5.09 -1.89 -12.12
N ASP A 171 -3.80 -1.58 -12.03
CA ASP A 171 -3.17 -0.32 -12.42
C ASP A 171 -3.85 0.93 -11.81
N ASP A 172 -4.09 0.90 -10.50
CA ASP A 172 -4.81 1.94 -9.75
C ASP A 172 -4.06 3.26 -9.68
N GLY A 173 -2.72 3.23 -9.58
CA GLY A 173 -1.97 4.47 -9.40
C GLY A 173 -0.51 4.41 -9.79
N ILE A 174 0.05 5.61 -9.96
CA ILE A 174 1.45 5.83 -10.32
C ILE A 174 2.15 6.49 -9.14
N HIS A 175 3.39 6.09 -8.89
CA HIS A 175 4.18 6.56 -7.75
C HIS A 175 5.27 7.52 -8.21
N LEU A 176 5.28 8.73 -7.64
CA LEU A 176 6.21 9.82 -7.93
C LEU A 176 6.96 10.25 -6.66
N ASN A 177 8.27 10.05 -6.64
CA ASN A 177 9.15 10.56 -5.60
C ASN A 177 9.51 12.02 -5.89
N TRP A 178 8.82 12.99 -5.30
CA TRP A 178 9.11 14.40 -5.60
C TRP A 178 10.55 14.76 -5.17
N PRO A 179 11.30 15.55 -5.95
CA PRO A 179 12.65 15.99 -5.57
C PRO A 179 12.68 16.61 -4.17
N SER A 180 13.67 16.26 -3.33
CA SER A 180 13.81 16.85 -2.01
C SER A 180 14.51 18.21 -2.11
N THR A 181 14.05 19.19 -1.32
CA THR A 181 14.65 20.53 -1.30
C THR A 181 16.00 20.55 -0.59
N PHE A 182 16.18 19.64 0.37
CA PHE A 182 17.43 19.37 1.07
C PHE A 182 17.91 17.95 0.80
N ARG A 183 19.23 17.75 0.86
CA ARG A 183 19.86 16.43 0.82
C ARG A 183 20.91 16.31 1.91
N ARG A 184 21.07 15.11 2.46
CA ARG A 184 22.25 14.83 3.31
C ARG A 184 23.52 14.87 2.48
N GLY A 185 24.57 15.45 3.05
CA GLY A 185 25.88 15.43 2.42
C GLY A 185 26.47 14.04 2.35
N ARG A 186 27.15 13.77 1.23
CA ARG A 186 27.80 12.51 0.93
C ARG A 186 29.21 12.52 1.52
N TRP A 187 29.40 11.83 2.65
CA TRP A 187 30.73 11.79 3.30
C TRP A 187 31.82 11.28 2.36
N TRP A 188 31.52 10.28 1.52
CA TRP A 188 32.47 9.75 0.53
C TRP A 188 32.91 10.76 -0.54
N LEU A 189 32.17 11.85 -0.74
CA LEU A 189 32.51 12.97 -1.62
C LEU A 189 33.07 14.18 -0.86
N ARG A 190 33.42 14.02 0.43
CA ARG A 190 33.91 15.07 1.32
C ARG A 190 32.91 16.22 1.56
N GLU A 191 31.62 15.94 1.42
CA GLU A 191 30.57 16.90 1.77
C GLU A 191 30.31 16.89 3.29
N PRO A 192 29.94 18.04 3.91
CA PRO A 192 29.50 18.09 5.30
C PRO A 192 28.30 17.15 5.56
N ARG A 193 28.31 16.42 6.69
CA ARG A 193 27.29 15.39 7.00
C ARG A 193 25.87 15.93 7.22
N GLY A 194 25.72 17.23 7.45
CA GLY A 194 24.43 17.87 7.66
C GLY A 194 23.57 17.98 6.38
N TYR A 195 22.32 18.41 6.56
CA TYR A 195 21.45 18.77 5.45
C TYR A 195 22.01 19.98 4.70
N GLN A 196 22.04 19.86 3.38
CA GLN A 196 22.47 20.91 2.47
C GLN A 196 21.38 21.16 1.41
N PRO A 197 21.22 22.41 0.95
CA PRO A 197 20.31 22.71 -0.15
C PRO A 197 20.63 21.84 -1.37
N ASN A 198 19.60 21.24 -1.96
CA ASN A 198 19.75 20.46 -3.18
C ASN A 198 19.96 21.40 -4.38
N LYS A 199 21.19 21.46 -4.86
CA LYS A 199 21.58 22.29 -6.02
C LYS A 199 20.87 21.86 -7.31
N ASP A 200 20.56 20.56 -7.41
CA ASP A 200 19.96 19.95 -8.60
C ASP A 200 18.42 19.93 -8.51
N TYR A 201 17.85 20.50 -7.44
CA TYR A 201 16.40 20.49 -7.21
C TYR A 201 15.62 21.01 -8.41
N LYS A 202 16.03 22.15 -8.96
CA LYS A 202 15.36 22.77 -10.11
C LYS A 202 15.40 21.87 -11.34
N GLU A 203 16.57 21.33 -11.67
CA GLU A 203 16.75 20.43 -12.81
C GLU A 203 15.89 19.17 -12.68
N GLN A 204 15.83 18.59 -11.47
CA GLN A 204 15.01 17.41 -11.20
C GLN A 204 13.51 17.69 -11.27
N VAL A 205 13.07 18.88 -10.85
CA VAL A 205 11.67 19.30 -11.01
C VAL A 205 11.36 19.54 -12.49
N ASP A 206 12.24 20.23 -13.22
CA ASP A 206 12.08 20.51 -14.64
C ASP A 206 12.03 19.20 -15.47
N GLU A 207 12.78 18.17 -15.08
CA GLU A 207 12.72 16.82 -15.67
C GLU A 207 11.32 16.20 -15.54
N VAL A 208 10.75 16.22 -14.33
CA VAL A 208 9.40 15.70 -14.06
C VAL A 208 8.34 16.49 -14.84
N LEU A 209 8.40 17.82 -14.81
CA LEU A 209 7.43 18.66 -15.50
C LEU A 209 7.51 18.51 -17.02
N SER A 210 8.71 18.38 -17.57
CA SER A 210 8.93 18.11 -18.98
C SER A 210 8.33 16.75 -19.38
N PHE A 211 8.51 15.73 -18.54
CA PHE A 211 7.91 14.42 -18.75
C PHE A 211 6.37 14.49 -18.78
N LEU A 212 5.76 15.12 -17.76
CA LEU A 212 4.30 15.24 -17.67
C LEU A 212 3.72 16.05 -18.82
N LYS A 213 4.37 17.14 -19.22
CA LYS A 213 3.95 17.95 -20.37
C LYS A 213 4.00 17.14 -21.68
N ASN A 214 5.07 16.39 -21.90
CA ASN A 214 5.22 15.55 -23.08
C ASN A 214 4.20 14.40 -23.08
N ALA A 215 3.96 13.78 -21.92
CA ALA A 215 2.95 12.75 -21.77
C ALA A 215 1.55 13.29 -22.09
N ARG A 216 1.21 14.50 -21.65
CA ARG A 216 -0.07 15.12 -21.97
C ARG A 216 -0.24 15.38 -23.48
N VAL A 217 0.77 15.99 -24.11
CA VAL A 217 0.77 16.25 -25.55
C VAL A 217 0.66 14.96 -26.37
N TYR A 218 1.26 13.86 -25.87
CA TYR A 218 1.14 12.55 -26.49
C TYR A 218 -0.32 12.04 -26.52
N GLY A 219 -1.11 12.30 -25.47
CA GLY A 219 -2.52 11.91 -25.41
C GLY A 219 -3.44 12.71 -26.33
N ASP A 220 -3.17 14.00 -26.48
CA ASP A 220 -3.96 14.90 -27.34
C ASP A 220 -3.65 14.71 -28.84
N GLY A 221 -2.47 14.18 -29.16
CA GLY A 221 -2.01 13.96 -30.53
C GLY A 221 -2.30 12.56 -31.08
N LYS A 222 -2.35 12.43 -32.41
CA LYS A 222 -2.20 11.11 -33.06
C LYS A 222 -0.72 10.74 -33.06
N ALA A 223 -0.26 10.04 -32.02
CA ALA A 223 1.12 9.60 -31.94
C ALA A 223 1.52 8.73 -33.14
N GLN A 224 2.63 9.09 -33.80
CA GLN A 224 3.17 8.32 -34.93
C GLN A 224 3.91 7.05 -34.47
N SER A 225 4.37 7.01 -33.22
CA SER A 225 5.02 5.86 -32.59
C SER A 225 4.55 5.72 -31.15
N VAL A 226 4.39 4.47 -30.71
CA VAL A 226 3.92 4.16 -29.34
C VAL A 226 5.06 4.40 -28.35
N ASN A 227 4.81 5.25 -27.35
CA ASN A 227 5.70 5.41 -26.20
C ASN A 227 5.01 4.84 -24.94
N PRO A 228 5.44 3.67 -24.43
CA PRO A 228 4.80 3.02 -23.30
C PRO A 228 4.75 3.89 -22.04
N ALA A 229 5.78 4.70 -21.78
CA ALA A 229 5.82 5.55 -20.60
C ALA A 229 4.78 6.67 -20.65
N PHE A 230 4.60 7.30 -21.81
CA PHE A 230 3.57 8.31 -21.99
C PHE A 230 2.17 7.71 -22.01
N GLU A 231 2.00 6.54 -22.65
CA GLU A 231 0.74 5.81 -22.67
C GLU A 231 0.27 5.41 -21.25
N ALA A 232 1.16 4.86 -20.43
CA ALA A 232 0.84 4.50 -19.05
C ALA A 232 0.44 5.71 -18.19
N SER A 233 0.96 6.90 -18.53
CA SER A 233 0.69 8.15 -17.80
C SER A 233 -0.64 8.81 -18.19
N GLN A 234 -1.30 8.39 -19.28
CA GLN A 234 -2.57 9.00 -19.71
C GLN A 234 -3.65 8.94 -18.65
N GLY A 235 -3.63 7.86 -17.86
CA GLY A 235 -4.57 7.66 -16.77
C GLY A 235 -4.52 8.73 -15.67
N LEU A 236 -3.44 9.53 -15.60
CA LEU A 236 -3.33 10.65 -14.66
C LEU A 236 -4.16 11.85 -15.09
N PHE A 237 -4.29 12.07 -16.41
CA PHE A 237 -4.99 13.22 -16.98
C PHE A 237 -6.49 12.97 -17.14
N ASP A 238 -6.89 11.73 -17.46
CA ASP A 238 -8.31 11.34 -17.52
C ASP A 238 -8.93 11.07 -16.13
N GLY A 239 -8.09 10.98 -15.10
CA GLY A 239 -8.50 10.70 -13.72
C GLY A 239 -8.87 9.25 -13.45
N SER A 240 -8.52 8.31 -14.32
CA SER A 240 -8.68 6.87 -14.09
C SER A 240 -7.66 6.33 -13.06
N LYS A 241 -6.47 6.95 -13.00
CA LYS A 241 -5.38 6.60 -12.07
C LYS A 241 -5.16 7.69 -11.03
N THR A 242 -4.64 7.27 -9.88
CA THR A 242 -4.24 8.17 -8.79
C THR A 242 -2.74 8.39 -8.81
N LEU A 243 -2.28 9.63 -8.68
CA LEU A 243 -0.86 9.93 -8.49
C LEU A 243 -0.52 9.96 -7.00
N TYR A 244 0.32 9.02 -6.58
CA TYR A 244 0.86 8.97 -5.22
C TYR A 244 2.20 9.71 -5.19
N VAL A 245 2.24 10.83 -4.48
CA VAL A 245 3.38 11.74 -4.44
C VAL A 245 4.08 11.61 -3.11
N TYR A 246 5.34 11.18 -3.11
CA TYR A 246 6.17 11.09 -1.92
C TYR A 246 6.88 12.42 -1.69
N ALA A 247 6.52 13.10 -0.61
CA ALA A 247 7.12 14.36 -0.19
C ALA A 247 7.01 14.51 1.34
N GLN A 248 8.01 15.13 1.96
CA GLN A 248 8.12 15.25 3.42
C GLN A 248 8.09 16.72 3.88
N ASP A 249 8.80 17.61 3.18
CA ASP A 249 8.94 19.02 3.58
C ASP A 249 7.78 19.90 3.12
N GLU A 250 7.48 20.97 3.86
CA GLU A 250 6.45 21.95 3.51
C GLU A 250 6.62 22.50 2.09
N LYS A 251 7.81 23.05 1.78
CA LYS A 251 8.09 23.60 0.44
C LYS A 251 7.97 22.54 -0.65
N GLN A 252 8.45 21.33 -0.35
CA GLN A 252 8.40 20.20 -1.27
C GLN A 252 6.95 19.82 -1.61
N ILE A 253 6.08 19.77 -0.59
CA ILE A 253 4.66 19.44 -0.73
C ILE A 253 3.92 20.52 -1.53
N VAL A 254 4.16 21.80 -1.21
CA VAL A 254 3.52 22.93 -1.92
C VAL A 254 3.95 22.96 -3.39
N ASP A 255 5.25 22.88 -3.67
CA ASP A 255 5.78 22.88 -5.04
C ASP A 255 5.20 21.71 -5.85
N ALA A 256 5.16 20.51 -5.26
CA ALA A 256 4.63 19.31 -5.91
C ALA A 256 3.15 19.45 -6.27
N ILE A 257 2.31 19.80 -5.29
CA ILE A 257 0.86 19.85 -5.50
C ILE A 257 0.51 20.98 -6.48
N THR A 258 1.12 22.15 -6.36
CA THR A 258 0.88 23.26 -7.29
C THR A 258 1.25 22.88 -8.72
N ALA A 259 2.44 22.33 -8.93
CA ALA A 259 2.89 21.99 -10.27
C ALA A 259 2.09 20.83 -10.91
N LEU A 260 1.64 19.87 -10.11
CA LEU A 260 0.79 18.76 -10.58
C LEU A 260 -0.62 19.23 -10.94
N LYS A 261 -1.19 20.17 -10.17
CA LYS A 261 -2.47 20.80 -10.52
C LYS A 261 -2.37 21.64 -11.79
N GLU A 262 -1.27 22.38 -11.98
CA GLU A 262 -0.99 23.11 -13.23
C GLU A 262 -0.85 22.16 -14.44
N ALA A 263 -0.42 20.92 -14.21
CA ALA A 263 -0.38 19.87 -15.23
C ALA A 263 -1.75 19.19 -15.48
N ASP A 264 -2.84 19.67 -14.87
CA ASP A 264 -4.19 19.10 -14.89
C ASP A 264 -4.32 17.69 -14.28
N ILE A 265 -3.46 17.35 -13.33
CA ILE A 265 -3.56 16.10 -12.56
C ILE A 265 -4.37 16.36 -11.30
N ASN A 266 -5.60 15.82 -11.28
CA ASN A 266 -6.55 16.14 -10.21
C ASN A 266 -6.53 15.15 -9.04
N LYS A 267 -6.32 13.85 -9.31
CA LYS A 267 -6.30 12.78 -8.31
C LYS A 267 -4.89 12.59 -7.76
N ILE A 268 -4.60 13.28 -6.66
CA ILE A 268 -3.30 13.27 -6.00
C ILE A 268 -3.49 12.78 -4.57
N VAL A 269 -2.61 11.88 -4.12
CA VAL A 269 -2.49 11.44 -2.73
C VAL A 269 -1.07 11.76 -2.26
N LEU A 270 -0.93 12.48 -1.14
CA LEU A 270 0.36 12.72 -0.52
C LEU A 270 0.78 11.47 0.28
N VAL A 271 2.00 11.00 0.10
CA VAL A 271 2.60 9.89 0.87
C VAL A 271 3.77 10.42 1.68
N GLY A 272 3.76 10.12 2.99
CA GLY A 272 4.72 10.65 3.96
C GLY A 272 4.17 11.91 4.60
N GLY A 273 4.74 13.07 4.26
CA GLY A 273 4.27 14.37 4.72
C GLY A 273 4.65 14.69 6.16
N TYR A 274 5.90 14.50 6.56
CA TYR A 274 6.38 14.83 7.91
C TYR A 274 5.96 16.25 8.38
N HIS A 275 6.13 17.26 7.52
CA HIS A 275 5.75 18.65 7.78
C HIS A 275 4.34 19.02 7.28
N ALA A 276 3.51 18.06 6.85
CA ALA A 276 2.17 18.31 6.34
C ALA A 276 1.25 19.02 7.36
N HIS A 277 1.48 18.81 8.66
CA HIS A 277 0.72 19.45 9.74
C HIS A 277 0.81 20.98 9.73
N ARG A 278 1.86 21.56 9.14
CA ARG A 278 2.06 23.02 9.05
C ARG A 278 1.21 23.67 7.94
N ILE A 279 0.75 22.86 6.97
CA ILE A 279 0.06 23.32 5.75
C ILE A 279 -1.29 22.64 5.55
N THR A 280 -1.95 22.23 6.63
CA THR A 280 -3.27 21.57 6.58
C THR A 280 -4.31 22.37 5.80
N GLY A 281 -4.31 23.69 5.95
CA GLY A 281 -5.20 24.58 5.19
C GLY A 281 -5.00 24.47 3.68
N PHE A 282 -3.76 24.47 3.21
CA PHE A 282 -3.43 24.32 1.78
C PHE A 282 -3.85 22.95 1.25
N LEU A 283 -3.56 21.88 1.99
CA LEU A 283 -3.96 20.51 1.63
C LEU A 283 -5.48 20.36 1.55
N LYS A 284 -6.20 20.97 2.50
CA LYS A 284 -7.66 20.93 2.55
C LYS A 284 -8.30 21.69 1.39
N THR A 285 -7.80 22.89 1.07
CA THR A 285 -8.28 23.68 -0.08
C THR A 285 -8.10 22.92 -1.40
N ASN A 286 -7.04 22.14 -1.53
CA ASN A 286 -6.77 21.33 -2.71
C ASN A 286 -7.37 19.92 -2.68
N ASN A 287 -8.08 19.57 -1.59
CA ASN A 287 -8.68 18.26 -1.31
C ASN A 287 -7.67 17.10 -1.44
N ILE A 288 -6.52 17.24 -0.78
CA ILE A 288 -5.42 16.26 -0.86
C ILE A 288 -5.46 15.33 0.36
N PRO A 289 -5.79 14.05 0.20
CA PRO A 289 -5.64 13.04 1.24
C PRO A 289 -4.15 12.75 1.52
N VAL A 290 -3.85 12.35 2.75
CA VAL A 290 -2.49 12.11 3.22
C VAL A 290 -2.35 10.69 3.76
N LEU A 291 -1.40 9.94 3.23
CA LEU A 291 -0.93 8.67 3.77
C LEU A 291 0.32 8.92 4.62
N VAL A 292 0.12 9.04 5.92
CA VAL A 292 1.14 9.43 6.91
C VAL A 292 2.08 8.27 7.21
N ASN A 293 3.36 8.58 7.42
CA ASN A 293 4.37 7.62 7.86
C ASN A 293 3.96 6.92 9.18
N PHE A 294 4.50 5.71 9.39
CA PHE A 294 4.21 4.91 10.57
C PHE A 294 4.62 5.61 11.87
N THR A 295 3.75 5.51 12.87
CA THR A 295 3.88 6.24 14.15
C THR A 295 4.98 5.69 15.07
N HIS A 296 5.38 4.42 14.90
CA HIS A 296 6.47 3.80 15.67
C HIS A 296 7.85 4.18 15.12
N SER A 297 8.14 5.46 15.10
CA SER A 297 9.43 6.02 14.71
C SER A 297 9.83 7.13 15.66
N LEU A 298 11.14 7.34 15.77
CA LEU A 298 11.65 8.54 16.44
C LEU A 298 11.44 9.75 15.50
N PRO A 299 11.22 10.95 16.06
CA PRO A 299 11.23 12.18 15.29
C PRO A 299 12.53 12.32 14.47
N GLU A 300 12.43 12.93 13.30
CA GLU A 300 13.58 13.11 12.41
C GLU A 300 14.49 14.26 12.87
N PHE A 301 13.93 15.27 13.53
CA PHE A 301 14.66 16.46 13.97
C PHE A 301 14.73 16.57 15.49
N ASP A 302 15.85 17.09 15.99
CA ASP A 302 16.14 17.21 17.43
C ASP A 302 15.24 18.23 18.15
N ASP A 303 14.63 19.16 17.40
CA ASP A 303 13.72 20.19 17.89
C ASP A 303 12.25 19.76 17.93
N ASP A 304 11.93 18.58 17.39
CA ASP A 304 10.58 18.05 17.44
C ASP A 304 10.23 17.49 18.82
N ASP A 305 8.93 17.52 19.14
CA ASP A 305 8.39 16.80 20.29
C ASP A 305 8.76 15.31 20.18
N TYR A 306 9.11 14.69 21.31
CA TYR A 306 9.50 13.27 21.35
C TYR A 306 8.42 12.31 20.81
N ASP A 307 7.16 12.75 20.79
CA ASP A 307 5.97 12.02 20.33
C ASP A 307 5.37 12.62 19.03
N MET A 308 6.11 13.47 18.32
CA MET A 308 5.63 14.14 17.11
C MET A 308 5.08 13.17 16.06
N THR A 309 5.76 12.05 15.85
CA THR A 309 5.37 10.98 14.91
C THR A 309 4.03 10.33 15.29
N TYR A 310 3.69 10.27 16.58
CA TYR A 310 2.41 9.76 17.08
C TYR A 310 1.29 10.81 16.97
N LYS A 311 1.61 12.08 17.21
CA LYS A 311 0.66 13.20 17.11
C LYS A 311 0.28 13.54 15.67
N LEU A 312 1.17 13.31 14.71
CA LEU A 312 1.02 13.76 13.33
C LEU A 312 -0.31 13.35 12.67
N PRO A 313 -0.77 12.08 12.73
CA PRO A 313 -2.04 11.71 12.11
C PRO A 313 -3.22 12.44 12.75
N LYS A 314 -3.22 12.61 14.08
CA LYS A 314 -4.26 13.36 14.80
C LYS A 314 -4.29 14.83 14.38
N LEU A 315 -3.13 15.48 14.28
CA LEU A 315 -3.04 16.88 13.83
C LEU A 315 -3.62 17.08 12.43
N LEU A 316 -3.42 16.11 11.53
CA LEU A 316 -3.94 16.16 10.17
C LEU A 316 -5.46 15.90 10.11
N VAL A 317 -5.97 14.94 10.90
CA VAL A 317 -7.41 14.67 11.03
C VAL A 317 -8.13 15.87 11.65
N ASP A 318 -7.59 16.46 12.71
CA ASP A 318 -8.13 17.67 13.35
C ASP A 318 -8.11 18.87 12.38
N GLY A 319 -7.14 18.90 11.45
CA GLY A 319 -7.10 19.83 10.31
C GLY A 319 -8.21 19.61 9.26
N GLY A 320 -8.96 18.51 9.37
CA GLY A 320 -10.06 18.14 8.47
C GLY A 320 -9.59 17.49 7.16
N LEU A 321 -8.44 16.81 7.18
CA LEU A 321 -7.94 16.03 6.05
C LEU A 321 -8.37 14.57 6.15
N LEU A 322 -8.52 13.91 5.00
CA LEU A 322 -8.62 12.46 4.94
C LEU A 322 -7.22 11.87 5.14
N VAL A 323 -7.04 11.10 6.21
CA VAL A 323 -5.74 10.57 6.62
C VAL A 323 -5.78 9.05 6.64
N GLY A 324 -4.79 8.43 6.04
CA GLY A 324 -4.49 7.00 6.19
C GLY A 324 -3.10 6.81 6.78
N LEU A 325 -2.86 5.64 7.36
CA LEU A 325 -1.52 5.24 7.82
C LEU A 325 -0.86 4.38 6.75
N GLN A 326 0.43 4.61 6.52
CA GLN A 326 1.23 3.79 5.63
C GLN A 326 2.59 3.50 6.25
N ASN A 327 3.21 2.45 5.74
CA ASN A 327 4.52 2.00 6.21
C ASN A 327 5.60 2.03 5.13
N ALA A 328 5.35 2.56 3.93
CA ALA A 328 6.18 2.49 2.72
C ALA A 328 7.69 2.40 2.97
N GLU A 329 8.26 3.30 3.78
CA GLU A 329 9.71 3.37 4.08
C GLU A 329 10.21 2.30 5.10
N ALA A 330 9.31 1.68 5.86
CA ALA A 330 9.60 0.62 6.82
C ALA A 330 9.84 -0.74 6.14
N SER A 331 10.47 -1.69 6.85
CA SER A 331 10.66 -3.05 6.31
C SER A 331 9.32 -3.75 6.08
N ASN A 332 9.22 -4.58 5.03
CA ASN A 332 7.96 -5.23 4.63
C ASN A 332 7.27 -6.01 5.78
N PHE A 333 8.03 -6.70 6.63
CA PHE A 333 7.47 -7.44 7.76
C PHE A 333 6.78 -6.55 8.81
N GLN A 334 7.15 -5.26 8.90
CA GLN A 334 6.56 -4.33 9.87
C GLN A 334 5.13 -3.92 9.47
N THR A 335 4.72 -4.16 8.22
CA THR A 335 3.37 -3.87 7.75
C THR A 335 2.30 -4.67 8.50
N ARG A 336 2.63 -5.85 9.03
CA ARG A 336 1.71 -6.65 9.86
C ARG A 336 1.30 -5.93 11.14
N ASN A 337 2.05 -4.91 11.55
CA ASN A 337 1.77 -4.16 12.76
C ASN A 337 0.85 -2.96 12.53
N LEU A 338 0.34 -2.76 11.30
CA LEU A 338 -0.58 -1.66 10.96
C LEU A 338 -1.74 -1.46 11.96
N PRO A 339 -2.42 -2.51 12.45
CA PRO A 339 -3.47 -2.34 13.46
C PRO A 339 -2.95 -1.76 14.79
N PHE A 340 -1.72 -2.11 15.18
CA PHE A 340 -1.11 -1.59 16.41
C PHE A 340 -0.70 -0.13 16.25
N TYR A 341 -0.27 0.29 15.06
CA TYR A 341 0.00 1.72 14.78
C TYR A 341 -1.29 2.53 14.85
N ALA A 342 -2.39 2.01 14.31
CA ALA A 342 -3.70 2.66 14.35
C ALA A 342 -4.25 2.78 15.78
N GLY A 343 -4.04 1.78 16.63
CA GLY A 343 -4.54 1.78 18.01
C GLY A 343 -3.85 2.75 18.98
N GLN A 344 -2.89 3.56 18.51
CA GLN A 344 -2.13 4.51 19.34
C GLN A 344 -2.35 5.98 18.97
N VAL A 345 -3.08 6.23 17.88
CA VAL A 345 -3.35 7.57 17.33
C VAL A 345 -4.53 8.22 18.04
#